data_AF-A0A395IZW4-F1
#
_entry.id   AF-A0A395IZW4-F1
#
_cell.length_a   1.000
_cell.length_b   1.000
_cell.length_c   1.000
_cell.angle_alpha   90.00
_cell.angle_beta   90.00
_cell.angle_gamma   90.00
#
_symmetry.space_group_name_H-M   'P 1'
#
loop_
_entity.id
_entity.type
_entity.pdbx_description
1 polymer ?
#
loop_
_entity_poly.entity_id
_entity_poly.type
_entity_poly.pdbx_seq_one_letter_code
_entity_poly.pdbx_strand_id
1 'polypeptide(L)'
;MQIPSPQVLSTFPQPNYINPETRGPALLIITAIFLPIVYIVVGLRTFTRIYLSKHFGVDDIFLLIALIPTSICAVLALLAQERWKWNRHIWDVTPDYAEFGLKMSLLLECLFGLAVAFHKNFFTHLGNAGYVQRNRQSHLRWLLSTTAVLFQTTGSCPTHLKTA
;
A
#
# COMPACT_ATOMS: atom_id res chain seq x y z
N MET A 1 -15.86 -4.28 1.34
CA MET A 1 -16.25 -3.76 2.67
C MET A 1 -17.59 -4.35 3.05
N GLN A 2 -17.72 -4.92 4.26
CA GLN A 2 -19.02 -5.27 4.82
C GLN A 2 -19.64 -3.99 5.41
N ILE A 3 -20.90 -3.72 5.09
CA ILE A 3 -21.65 -2.65 5.73
C ILE A 3 -21.87 -3.09 7.19
N PRO A 4 -21.58 -2.24 8.19
CA PRO A 4 -21.75 -2.62 9.59
C PRO A 4 -23.21 -2.98 9.89
N SER A 5 -23.42 -3.83 10.90
CA SER A 5 -24.77 -4.24 11.29
C SER A 5 -25.63 -3.02 11.69
N PRO A 6 -26.96 -3.08 11.51
CA PRO A 6 -27.85 -1.94 11.79
C PRO A 6 -27.71 -1.38 13.21
N GLN A 7 -27.38 -2.23 14.19
CA GLN A 7 -27.15 -1.83 15.58
C GLN A 7 -25.91 -0.93 15.76
N VAL A 8 -24.87 -1.13 14.95
CA VAL A 8 -23.67 -0.29 14.95
C VAL A 8 -23.96 1.05 14.29
N LEU A 9 -24.71 1.03 13.18
CA LEU A 9 -25.13 2.25 12.48
C LEU A 9 -25.98 3.17 13.38
N SER A 10 -26.85 2.59 14.23
CA SER A 10 -27.64 3.38 15.19
C SER A 10 -26.83 3.99 16.34
N THR A 11 -25.59 3.52 16.55
CA THR A 11 -24.70 4.08 17.58
C THR A 11 -23.99 5.35 17.08
N PHE A 12 -23.98 5.59 15.76
CA PHE A 12 -23.30 6.77 15.20
C PHE A 12 -24.04 8.07 15.50
N PRO A 13 -23.29 9.18 15.74
CA PRO A 13 -23.90 10.50 15.90
C PRO A 13 -24.58 10.95 14.60
N GLN A 14 -25.52 11.90 14.71
CA GLN A 14 -26.23 12.42 13.55
C GLN A 14 -25.25 13.05 12.54
N PRO A 15 -25.29 12.64 11.26
CA PRO A 15 -24.45 13.22 10.21
C PRO A 15 -24.60 14.73 10.08
N ASN A 16 -23.50 15.46 10.07
CA ASN A 16 -23.48 16.89 9.80
C ASN A 16 -22.84 17.16 8.42
N TYR A 17 -23.67 17.25 7.39
CA TYR A 17 -23.21 17.51 6.02
C TYR A 17 -22.88 18.98 5.73
N ILE A 18 -23.26 19.92 6.62
CA ILE A 18 -23.14 21.37 6.40
C ILE A 18 -21.79 21.86 6.90
N ASN A 19 -21.44 21.54 8.16
CA ASN A 19 -20.16 21.91 8.79
C ASN A 19 -19.54 20.68 9.46
N PRO A 20 -19.07 19.69 8.69
CA PRO A 20 -18.48 18.49 9.24
C PRO A 20 -17.17 18.80 9.97
N GLU A 21 -16.93 18.12 11.09
CA GLU A 21 -15.62 18.13 11.72
C GLU A 21 -14.61 17.48 10.79
N THR A 22 -13.54 18.22 10.49
CA THR A 22 -12.43 17.71 9.68
C THR A 22 -11.31 17.28 10.61
N ARG A 23 -10.66 16.15 10.30
CA ARG A 23 -9.41 15.78 10.96
C ARG A 23 -8.34 16.78 10.49
N GLY A 24 -7.19 16.87 11.15
CA GLY A 24 -6.15 17.80 10.70
C GLY A 24 -5.56 17.41 9.33
N PRO A 25 -4.83 18.31 8.64
CA PRO A 25 -4.11 18.02 7.39
C PRO A 25 -2.88 17.10 7.59
N ALA A 26 -2.91 16.22 8.58
CA ALA A 26 -1.78 15.39 8.99
C ALA A 26 -1.32 14.46 7.87
N LEU A 27 -2.25 13.86 7.11
CA LEU A 27 -1.89 12.96 6.01
C LEU A 27 -1.12 13.70 4.91
N LEU A 28 -1.52 14.93 4.58
CA LEU A 28 -0.85 15.76 3.59
C LEU A 28 0.59 16.05 4.03
N ILE A 29 0.79 16.46 5.29
CA ILE A 29 2.12 16.78 5.83
C ILE A 29 3.02 15.54 5.80
N ILE A 30 2.50 14.39 6.24
CA ILE A 30 3.26 13.13 6.25
C ILE A 30 3.64 12.73 4.82
N THR A 31 2.69 12.69 3.89
CA THR A 31 2.98 12.33 2.49
C THR A 31 3.97 13.29 1.85
N ALA A 32 3.88 14.60 2.13
CA ALA A 32 4.81 15.61 1.62
C ALA A 32 6.25 15.42 2.11
N ILE A 33 6.46 14.88 3.31
CA ILE A 33 7.79 14.62 3.87
C ILE A 33 8.33 13.25 3.42
N PHE A 34 7.49 12.21 3.43
CA PHE A 34 7.95 10.85 3.11
C PHE A 34 8.23 10.66 1.61
N LEU A 35 7.47 11.32 0.73
CA LEU A 35 7.66 11.22 -0.71
C LEU A 35 9.06 11.64 -1.19
N PRO A 36 9.61 12.82 -0.83
CA PRO A 36 10.97 13.20 -1.22
C PRO A 36 12.03 12.30 -0.59
N ILE A 37 11.83 11.80 0.63
CA ILE A 37 12.75 10.85 1.27
C ILE A 37 12.85 9.58 0.42
N VAL A 38 11.72 9.05 -0.07
CA VAL A 38 11.71 7.88 -0.96
C VAL A 38 12.49 8.17 -2.25
N TYR A 39 12.30 9.33 -2.87
CA TYR A 39 13.06 9.72 -4.06
C TYR A 39 14.57 9.82 -3.80
N ILE A 40 14.99 10.37 -2.66
CA ILE A 40 16.40 10.45 -2.28
C ILE A 40 17.01 9.05 -2.11
N VAL A 41 16.32 8.15 -1.40
CA VAL A 41 16.81 6.79 -1.15
C VAL A 41 16.91 6.00 -2.46
N VAL A 42 15.91 6.10 -3.33
CA VAL A 42 15.93 5.45 -4.65
C VAL A 42 17.02 6.05 -5.53
N GLY A 43 17.19 7.37 -5.53
CA GLY A 43 18.23 8.07 -6.27
C GLY A 43 19.64 7.67 -5.82
N LEU A 44 19.88 7.60 -4.51
CA LEU A 44 21.14 7.14 -3.95
C LEU A 44 21.43 5.68 -4.33
N ARG A 45 20.42 4.81 -4.31
CA ARG A 45 20.56 3.42 -4.73
C ARG A 45 20.95 3.31 -6.20
N THR A 46 20.31 4.06 -7.08
CA THR A 46 20.66 4.06 -8.51
C THR A 46 22.05 4.67 -8.75
N PHE A 47 22.39 5.76 -8.04
CA PHE A 47 23.69 6.43 -8.15
C PHE A 47 24.86 5.52 -7.75
N THR A 48 24.75 4.87 -6.59
CA THR A 48 25.78 3.94 -6.10
C THR A 48 25.99 2.78 -7.07
N ARG A 49 24.93 2.25 -7.68
CA ARG A 49 25.02 1.13 -8.63
C ARG A 49 25.66 1.53 -9.96
N ILE A 50 25.30 2.69 -10.50
CA ILE A 50 25.89 3.22 -11.74
C ILE A 50 27.37 3.56 -11.54
N TYR A 51 27.69 4.31 -10.49
CA TYR A 51 29.03 4.88 -10.32
C TYR A 51 30.02 3.93 -9.67
N LEU A 52 29.60 3.22 -8.60
CA LEU A 52 30.49 2.35 -7.83
C LEU A 52 30.57 0.94 -8.42
N SER A 53 29.42 0.34 -8.77
CA SER A 53 29.38 -1.04 -9.25
C SER A 53 29.60 -1.17 -10.75
N LYS A 54 29.35 -0.12 -11.57
CA LYS A 54 29.45 -0.14 -13.05
C LYS A 54 28.67 -1.27 -13.75
N HIS A 55 27.77 -1.94 -13.04
CA HIS A 55 26.92 -2.99 -13.57
C HIS A 55 25.50 -2.45 -13.62
N PHE A 56 25.07 -2.05 -14.81
CA PHE A 56 23.70 -1.63 -15.05
C PHE A 56 22.84 -2.89 -15.21
N GLY A 57 22.17 -3.28 -14.13
CA GLY A 57 21.32 -4.47 -14.11
C GLY A 57 19.89 -4.15 -14.54
N VAL A 58 19.19 -5.15 -15.07
CA VAL A 58 17.72 -5.11 -15.31
C VAL A 58 16.97 -4.75 -14.01
N ASP A 59 17.57 -5.13 -12.90
CA ASP A 59 17.25 -4.82 -11.51
C ASP A 59 17.01 -3.32 -11.22
N ASP A 60 17.82 -2.42 -11.78
CA ASP A 60 17.68 -0.97 -11.60
C ASP A 60 16.55 -0.40 -12.48
N ILE A 61 16.30 -1.00 -13.64
CA ILE A 61 15.17 -0.64 -14.53
C ILE A 61 13.85 -0.97 -13.85
N PHE A 62 13.72 -2.16 -13.24
CA PHE A 62 12.52 -2.52 -12.49
C PHE A 62 12.27 -1.58 -11.30
N LEU A 63 13.32 -1.10 -10.65
CA LEU A 63 13.19 -0.11 -9.58
C LEU A 63 12.65 1.22 -10.10
N LEU A 64 13.17 1.72 -11.22
CA LEU A 64 12.69 2.96 -11.83
C LEU A 64 11.24 2.83 -12.31
N ILE A 65 10.86 1.68 -12.86
CA ILE A 65 9.46 1.39 -13.22
C ILE A 65 8.57 1.34 -11.98
N ALA A 66 9.04 0.77 -10.87
CA ALA A 66 8.29 0.70 -9.60
C ALA A 66 8.05 2.08 -8.97
N LEU A 67 8.88 3.06 -9.29
CA LEU A 67 8.74 4.44 -8.81
C LEU A 67 7.47 5.10 -9.39
N ILE A 68 7.06 4.70 -10.59
CA ILE A 68 5.87 5.25 -11.28
C ILE A 68 4.59 4.96 -10.47
N PRO A 69 4.17 3.70 -10.21
CA PRO A 69 2.97 3.43 -9.44
C PRO A 69 3.05 3.97 -8.00
N THR A 70 4.27 4.03 -7.42
CA THR A 70 4.49 4.64 -6.10
C THR A 70 4.15 6.13 -6.10
N SER A 71 4.63 6.86 -7.12
CA SER A 71 4.34 8.29 -7.28
C SER A 71 2.85 8.56 -7.54
N ILE A 72 2.21 7.73 -8.38
CA ILE A 72 0.77 7.82 -8.66
C ILE A 72 -0.02 7.61 -7.37
N CYS A 73 0.34 6.59 -6.57
CA CYS A 73 -0.30 6.33 -5.27
C CYS A 73 -0.18 7.53 -4.32
N ALA A 74 1.00 8.16 -4.23
CA ALA A 74 1.20 9.34 -3.40
C ALA A 74 0.37 10.55 -3.89
N VAL A 75 0.31 10.79 -5.20
CA VAL A 75 -0.49 11.88 -5.78
C VAL A 75 -1.99 11.64 -5.55
N LEU A 76 -2.47 10.41 -5.73
CA LEU A 76 -3.86 10.05 -5.46
C LEU A 76 -4.22 10.23 -3.98
N ALA A 77 -3.32 9.88 -3.05
CA ALA A 77 -3.52 10.10 -1.62
C ALA A 77 -3.64 11.61 -1.28
N LEU A 78 -2.83 12.46 -1.91
CA LEU A 78 -2.91 13.92 -1.75
C LEU A 78 -4.22 14.47 -2.34
N LEU A 79 -4.59 14.05 -3.55
CA LEU A 79 -5.86 14.44 -4.18
C LEU A 79 -7.08 13.99 -3.36
N ALA A 80 -7.01 12.82 -2.73
CA ALA A 80 -8.08 12.31 -1.89
C ALA A 80 -8.35 13.20 -0.67
N GLN A 81 -7.31 13.77 -0.07
CA GLN A 81 -7.46 14.71 1.04
C GLN A 81 -8.05 16.04 0.57
N GLU A 82 -7.47 16.64 -0.48
CA GLU A 82 -7.82 18.00 -0.91
C GLU A 82 -9.17 18.06 -1.64
N ARG A 83 -9.39 17.14 -2.60
CA ARG A 83 -10.56 17.17 -3.50
C ARG A 83 -11.72 16.35 -2.98
N TRP A 84 -11.45 15.17 -2.42
CA TRP A 84 -12.51 14.24 -2.02
C TRP A 84 -12.86 14.34 -0.53
N LYS A 85 -12.23 15.29 0.19
CA LYS A 85 -12.53 15.58 1.59
C LYS A 85 -12.56 14.30 2.43
N TRP A 86 -11.60 13.40 2.20
CA TRP A 86 -11.35 12.17 2.99
C TRP A 86 -10.89 12.45 4.42
N ASN A 87 -10.91 13.71 4.79
CA ASN A 87 -10.58 14.22 6.10
C ASN A 87 -11.81 14.30 7.03
N ARG A 88 -12.94 13.69 6.65
CA ARG A 88 -14.19 13.70 7.42
C ARG A 88 -14.47 12.32 8.00
N HIS A 89 -15.28 12.27 9.03
CA HIS A 89 -15.73 11.01 9.60
C HIS A 89 -16.70 10.27 8.66
N ILE A 90 -16.73 8.94 8.76
CA ILE A 90 -17.51 8.06 7.87
C ILE A 90 -19.00 8.41 7.84
N TRP A 91 -19.55 8.89 8.96
CA TRP A 91 -20.95 9.31 9.08
C TRP A 91 -21.25 10.66 8.43
N ASP A 92 -20.25 11.53 8.21
CA ASP A 92 -20.41 12.83 7.56
C ASP A 92 -20.20 12.78 6.03
N VAL A 93 -19.96 11.59 5.49
CA VAL A 93 -19.76 11.37 4.05
C VAL A 93 -21.10 11.04 3.41
N THR A 94 -21.51 11.83 2.42
CA THR A 94 -22.72 11.56 1.62
C THR A 94 -22.56 10.23 0.88
N PRO A 95 -23.61 9.38 0.81
CA PRO A 95 -23.54 8.06 0.17
C PRO A 95 -23.02 8.08 -1.28
N ASP A 96 -23.28 9.15 -2.04
CA ASP A 96 -22.78 9.30 -3.42
C ASP A 96 -21.23 9.32 -3.48
N TYR A 97 -20.58 9.92 -2.49
CA TYR A 97 -19.12 9.95 -2.39
C TYR A 97 -18.54 8.65 -1.82
N ALA A 98 -19.35 7.84 -1.14
CA ALA A 98 -18.91 6.58 -0.56
C ALA A 98 -18.57 5.56 -1.66
N GLU A 99 -19.44 5.39 -2.68
CA GLU A 99 -19.18 4.47 -3.79
C GLU A 99 -17.91 4.86 -4.56
N PHE A 100 -17.75 6.15 -4.85
CA PHE A 100 -16.56 6.68 -5.50
C PHE A 100 -15.30 6.45 -4.66
N GLY A 101 -15.39 6.68 -3.34
CA GLY A 101 -14.30 6.44 -2.40
C GLY A 101 -13.85 4.97 -2.40
N LEU A 102 -14.79 4.02 -2.42
CA LEU A 102 -14.46 2.59 -2.49
C LEU A 102 -13.70 2.22 -3.76
N LYS A 103 -14.13 2.72 -4.93
CA LYS A 103 -13.45 2.49 -6.21
C LYS A 103 -12.02 3.01 -6.16
N MET A 104 -11.81 4.20 -5.60
CA MET A 104 -10.48 4.79 -5.44
C MET A 104 -9.59 4.02 -4.46
N SER A 105 -10.12 3.54 -3.33
CA SER A 105 -9.37 2.72 -2.38
C SER A 105 -8.89 1.41 -3.01
N LEU A 106 -9.76 0.75 -3.79
CA LEU A 106 -9.39 -0.47 -4.53
C LEU A 106 -8.26 -0.19 -5.54
N LEU A 107 -8.34 0.92 -6.27
CA LEU A 107 -7.28 1.35 -7.19
C LEU A 107 -5.95 1.59 -6.45
N LEU A 108 -6.00 2.21 -5.27
CA LEU A 108 -4.83 2.50 -4.46
C LEU A 108 -4.16 1.21 -3.95
N GLU A 109 -4.96 0.24 -3.50
CA GLU A 109 -4.49 -1.09 -3.10
C GLU A 109 -3.83 -1.84 -4.27
N CYS A 110 -4.45 -1.82 -5.46
CA CYS A 110 -3.88 -2.42 -6.67
C CYS A 110 -2.55 -1.77 -7.07
N LEU A 111 -2.48 -0.43 -7.06
CA LEU A 111 -1.25 0.31 -7.38
C LEU A 111 -0.14 0.03 -6.36
N PHE A 112 -0.49 -0.02 -5.08
CA PHE A 112 0.45 -0.37 -4.01
C PHE A 112 0.97 -1.81 -4.17
N GLY A 113 0.08 -2.77 -4.47
CA GLY A 113 0.45 -4.15 -4.75
C GLY A 113 1.42 -4.28 -5.93
N LEU A 114 1.14 -3.57 -7.03
CA LEU A 114 2.03 -3.50 -8.19
C LEU A 114 3.39 -2.89 -7.83
N ALA A 115 3.41 -1.78 -7.11
CA ALA A 115 4.65 -1.14 -6.67
C ALA A 115 5.51 -2.10 -5.83
N VAL A 116 4.92 -2.80 -4.84
CA VAL A 116 5.64 -3.75 -3.99
C VAL A 116 6.13 -4.95 -4.81
N ALA A 117 5.34 -5.45 -5.77
CA ALA A 117 5.74 -6.56 -6.63
C ALA A 117 7.03 -6.23 -7.42
N PHE A 118 7.10 -5.04 -8.03
CA PHE A 118 8.30 -4.62 -8.74
C PHE A 118 9.52 -4.44 -7.82
N HIS A 119 9.32 -3.88 -6.61
CA HIS A 119 10.40 -3.77 -5.62
C HIS A 119 10.87 -5.13 -5.08
N LYS A 120 10.00 -6.14 -5.00
CA LYS A 120 10.34 -7.46 -4.46
C LYS A 120 11.06 -8.34 -5.48
N ASN A 121 10.72 -8.23 -6.75
CA ASN A 121 11.42 -8.95 -7.83
C ASN A 121 12.91 -8.59 -7.92
N PHE A 122 13.31 -7.36 -7.52
CA PHE A 122 14.71 -6.98 -7.28
C PHE A 122 15.42 -7.93 -6.29
N PHE A 123 14.76 -8.24 -5.16
CA PHE A 123 15.35 -9.10 -4.14
C PHE A 123 15.46 -10.56 -4.61
N THR A 124 14.51 -11.05 -5.40
CA THR A 124 14.54 -12.42 -5.94
C THR A 124 15.65 -12.60 -6.96
N HIS A 125 15.93 -11.59 -7.80
CA HIS A 125 17.04 -11.65 -8.77
C HIS A 125 18.42 -11.61 -8.09
N LEU A 126 18.58 -10.77 -7.05
CA LEU A 126 19.76 -10.79 -6.17
C LEU A 126 19.87 -12.09 -5.36
N GLY A 127 18.73 -12.65 -4.96
CA GLY A 127 18.62 -13.94 -4.30
C GLY A 127 19.12 -15.07 -5.20
N ASN A 128 18.72 -15.11 -6.47
CA ASN A 128 19.16 -16.14 -7.42
C ASN A 128 20.64 -15.99 -7.81
N ALA A 129 21.13 -14.76 -7.99
CA ALA A 129 22.55 -14.49 -8.22
C ALA A 129 23.42 -14.82 -6.99
N GLY A 130 22.90 -14.63 -5.76
CA GLY A 130 23.53 -15.03 -4.51
C GLY A 130 23.31 -16.49 -4.10
N TYR A 131 22.33 -17.19 -4.70
CA TYR A 131 22.01 -18.59 -4.42
C TYR A 131 23.08 -19.54 -4.96
N VAL A 132 23.75 -19.18 -6.06
CA VAL A 132 24.90 -19.95 -6.59
C VAL A 132 26.10 -19.91 -5.64
N GLN A 133 26.27 -18.83 -4.86
CA GLN A 133 27.43 -18.67 -3.96
C GLN A 133 27.23 -19.31 -2.56
N ARG A 134 25.98 -19.59 -2.13
CA ARG A 134 25.67 -19.97 -0.72
C ARG A 134 24.90 -21.28 -0.58
N ASN A 135 25.41 -22.32 -1.25
CA ASN A 135 24.93 -23.70 -1.16
C ASN A 135 25.26 -24.40 0.19
N ARG A 136 24.62 -23.98 1.31
CA ARG A 136 24.63 -24.80 2.56
C ARG A 136 23.50 -24.59 3.58
N GLN A 137 22.54 -23.67 3.37
CA GLN A 137 21.54 -23.34 4.42
C GLN A 137 20.08 -23.34 3.91
N SER A 138 19.82 -24.13 2.88
CA SER A 138 18.65 -24.09 2.01
C SER A 138 17.35 -24.63 2.62
N HIS A 139 17.38 -25.49 3.64
CA HIS A 139 16.13 -26.13 4.11
C HIS A 139 15.26 -25.26 5.03
N LEU A 140 15.84 -24.34 5.80
CA LEU A 140 15.08 -23.55 6.78
C LEU A 140 14.34 -22.33 6.17
N ARG A 141 14.79 -21.85 5.01
CA ARG A 141 14.27 -20.62 4.37
C ARG A 141 13.04 -20.85 3.51
N TRP A 142 12.90 -22.03 2.90
CA TRP A 142 11.69 -22.41 2.18
C TRP A 142 10.48 -22.55 3.12
N LEU A 143 10.70 -22.97 4.37
CA LEU A 143 9.64 -23.09 5.39
C LEU A 143 9.12 -21.74 5.90
N LEU A 144 9.95 -20.70 5.92
CA LEU A 144 9.55 -19.36 6.37
C LEU A 144 8.89 -18.52 5.26
N SER A 145 9.14 -18.88 3.99
CA SER A 145 8.60 -18.16 2.84
C SER A 145 7.18 -18.62 2.50
N THR A 146 6.88 -19.91 2.67
CA THR A 146 5.54 -20.48 2.46
C THR A 146 4.55 -20.08 3.55
N THR A 147 5.00 -19.87 4.79
CA THR A 147 4.14 -19.44 5.90
C THR A 147 3.67 -17.99 5.78
N ALA A 148 4.51 -17.10 5.23
CA ALA A 148 4.13 -15.69 5.04
C ALA A 148 3.05 -15.50 3.95
N VAL A 149 3.06 -16.32 2.89
CA VAL A 149 2.03 -16.28 1.84
C VAL A 149 0.71 -16.88 2.34
N LEU A 150 0.77 -17.91 3.19
CA LEU A 150 -0.43 -18.51 3.79
C LEU A 150 -1.11 -17.57 4.82
N PHE A 151 -0.36 -16.71 5.50
CA PHE A 151 -0.93 -15.79 6.49
C PHE A 151 -1.73 -14.62 5.87
N GLN A 152 -1.47 -14.29 4.60
CA GLN A 152 -2.28 -13.31 3.87
C GLN A 152 -3.56 -13.91 3.28
N THR A 153 -3.64 -15.23 3.12
CA THR A 153 -4.85 -15.91 2.60
C THR A 153 -5.82 -16.36 3.69
N THR A 154 -5.43 -16.39 4.97
CA THR A 154 -6.29 -16.84 6.08
C THR A 154 -7.06 -15.71 6.81
N GLY A 155 -6.93 -14.45 6.36
CA GLY A 155 -7.68 -13.31 6.91
C GLY A 155 -9.17 -13.24 6.54
N SER A 156 -9.66 -14.15 5.69
CA SER A 156 -11.08 -14.25 5.33
C SER A 156 -11.80 -15.27 6.21
N CYS A 157 -12.24 -14.84 7.40
CA CYS A 157 -13.09 -15.65 8.27
C CYS A 157 -14.52 -15.75 7.67
N PRO A 158 -15.04 -16.94 7.35
CA PRO A 158 -16.43 -17.10 6.95
C PRO A 158 -17.33 -17.14 8.19
N THR A 159 -18.14 -16.11 8.39
CA THR A 159 -19.23 -16.14 9.37
C THR A 159 -20.33 -17.10 8.88
N HIS A 160 -20.30 -18.34 9.36
CA HIS A 160 -21.40 -19.29 9.27
C HIS A 160 -22.06 -19.50 10.64
N LEU A 161 -23.34 -19.13 10.71
CA LEU A 161 -24.44 -19.77 11.44
C LEU A 161 -24.09 -20.66 12.65
N LYS A 162 -24.54 -20.27 13.85
CA LYS A 162 -25.28 -21.18 14.74
C LYS A 162 -26.44 -20.45 15.41
N THR A 163 -27.63 -20.92 15.04
CA THR A 163 -28.90 -20.88 15.75
C THR A 163 -28.77 -21.32 17.22
N ALA A 164 -29.47 -20.62 18.10
CA ALA A 164 -30.16 -21.17 19.26
C ALA A 164 -31.46 -20.37 19.45
#